data_AF-A0A2E5KSA6-F1
#
_entry.id   AF-A0A2E5KSA6-F1
#
_cell.length_a   1.000
_cell.length_b   1.000
_cell.length_c   1.000
_cell.angle_alpha   90.00
_cell.angle_beta   90.00
_cell.angle_gamma   90.00
#
_symmetry.space_group_name_H-M   'P 1'
#
loop_
_entity.id
_entity.type
_entity.pdbx_description
1 polymer ?
#
loop_
_entity_poly.entity_id
_entity_poly.type
_entity_poly.pdbx_seq_one_letter_code
_entity_poly.pdbx_strand_id
1 'polypeptide(L)'
;MVLMGIPVLLLLAMPVHFRQDDPRLDELFLTLQETRDPATARITMSKIWEVWFEAGDELLDQFMSRGRSAMAAGQLAEALANFDQAIAMDPKCAEAWNQRATIY
;
A
#
# COMPACT_ATOMS: atom_id res chain seq x y z
N MET A 1 32.65 -30.82 26.83
CA MET A 1 32.37 -29.57 26.09
C MET A 1 31.33 -29.88 25.03
N VAL A 2 30.06 -29.61 25.33
CA VAL A 2 28.94 -29.81 24.40
C VAL A 2 28.80 -28.53 23.60
N LEU A 3 29.18 -28.56 22.33
CA LEU A 3 28.86 -27.47 21.39
C LEU A 3 27.53 -27.85 20.73
N MET A 4 26.40 -27.43 21.32
CA MET A 4 25.12 -27.50 20.62
C MET A 4 25.12 -26.42 19.53
N GLY A 5 25.25 -26.85 18.28
CA GLY A 5 25.01 -25.98 17.13
C GLY A 5 23.54 -25.61 17.08
N ILE A 6 23.24 -24.32 17.17
CA ILE A 6 21.92 -23.78 16.89
C ILE A 6 21.70 -23.92 15.37
N PRO A 7 20.66 -24.65 14.90
CA PRO A 7 20.33 -24.61 13.49
C PRO A 7 19.72 -23.23 13.21
N VAL A 8 20.44 -22.42 12.44
CA VAL A 8 19.92 -21.21 11.82
C VAL A 8 18.80 -21.66 10.87
N LEU A 9 17.57 -21.43 11.30
CA LEU A 9 16.39 -21.57 10.47
C LEU A 9 16.48 -20.50 9.38
N LEU A 10 16.95 -20.88 8.19
CA LEU A 10 16.80 -20.09 6.96
C LEU A 10 15.30 -20.00 6.66
N LEU A 11 14.63 -19.01 7.29
CA LEU A 11 13.44 -18.43 6.71
C LEU A 11 13.89 -17.85 5.37
N LEU A 12 13.62 -18.57 4.29
CA LEU A 12 13.41 -17.96 2.99
C LEU A 12 12.28 -16.95 3.20
N ALA A 13 12.65 -15.71 3.53
CA ALA A 13 11.80 -14.56 3.30
C ALA A 13 11.63 -14.51 1.79
N MET A 14 10.65 -15.26 1.27
CA MET A 14 10.09 -14.92 -0.02
C MET A 14 9.82 -13.42 0.08
N PRO A 15 10.45 -12.59 -0.76
CA PRO A 15 10.08 -11.19 -0.78
C PRO A 15 8.60 -11.21 -1.12
N VAL A 16 7.77 -10.92 -0.11
CA VAL A 16 6.41 -10.51 -0.34
C VAL A 16 6.60 -9.30 -1.24
N HIS A 17 6.36 -9.47 -2.52
CA HIS A 17 6.40 -8.37 -3.46
C HIS A 17 5.18 -7.54 -3.10
N PHE A 18 5.40 -6.56 -2.23
CA PHE A 18 4.40 -5.56 -1.94
C PHE A 18 4.12 -4.86 -3.25
N ARG A 19 2.84 -4.67 -3.55
CA ARG A 19 2.34 -4.15 -4.81
C ARG A 19 2.88 -2.76 -5.17
N GLN A 20 3.44 -2.06 -4.18
CA GLN A 20 4.13 -0.77 -4.34
C GLN A 20 5.50 -0.88 -5.02
N ASP A 21 6.09 -2.08 -4.99
CA ASP A 21 7.33 -2.43 -5.69
C ASP A 21 7.02 -3.18 -7.00
N ASP A 22 5.77 -3.15 -7.50
CA ASP A 22 5.39 -3.78 -8.77
C ASP A 22 6.07 -3.06 -9.94
N PRO A 23 6.85 -3.77 -10.79
CA PRO A 23 7.62 -3.16 -11.87
C PRO A 23 6.76 -2.45 -12.92
N ARG A 24 5.45 -2.73 -12.99
CA ARG A 24 4.52 -1.98 -13.85
C ARG A 24 4.42 -0.51 -13.43
N LEU A 25 4.65 -0.21 -12.14
CA LEU A 25 4.58 1.16 -11.63
C LEU A 25 5.69 2.05 -12.19
N ASP A 26 6.88 1.51 -12.46
CA ASP A 26 8.01 2.29 -12.95
C ASP A 26 7.66 3.01 -14.27
N GLU A 27 7.14 2.27 -15.25
CA GLU A 27 6.73 2.84 -16.54
C GLU A 27 5.55 3.82 -16.40
N LEU A 28 4.60 3.52 -15.52
CA LEU A 28 3.45 4.38 -15.28
C LEU A 28 3.86 5.71 -14.62
N PHE A 29 4.79 5.69 -13.67
CA PHE A 29 5.31 6.91 -13.06
C PHE A 29 6.14 7.75 -14.03
N LEU A 30 6.98 7.11 -14.86
CA LEU A 30 7.69 7.81 -15.94
C LEU A 30 6.70 8.49 -16.91
N THR A 31 5.64 7.78 -17.30
CA THR A 31 4.59 8.35 -18.16
C THR A 31 3.91 9.56 -17.53
N LEU A 32 3.60 9.51 -16.22
CA LEU A 32 3.04 10.67 -15.50
C LEU A 32 4.01 11.85 -15.43
N GLN A 33 5.30 11.60 -15.31
CA GLN A 33 6.33 12.64 -15.24
C GLN A 33 6.49 13.38 -16.58
N GLU A 34 6.40 12.66 -17.70
CA GLU A 34 6.66 13.21 -19.02
C GLU A 34 5.42 13.84 -19.67
N THR A 35 4.23 13.30 -19.41
CA THR A 35 3.01 13.74 -20.10
C THR A 35 2.60 15.18 -19.74
N ARG A 36 2.21 15.94 -20.76
CA ARG A 36 1.53 17.25 -20.59
C ARG A 36 0.05 17.21 -20.94
N ASP A 37 -0.45 16.05 -21.37
CA ASP A 37 -1.85 15.85 -21.72
C ASP A 37 -2.67 15.43 -20.49
N PRO A 38 -3.67 16.23 -20.07
CA PRO A 38 -4.49 15.91 -18.90
C PRO A 38 -5.28 14.60 -19.02
N ALA A 39 -5.66 14.18 -20.24
CA ALA A 39 -6.40 12.94 -20.42
C ALA A 39 -5.51 11.72 -20.17
N THR A 40 -4.30 11.74 -20.74
CA THR A 40 -3.26 10.73 -20.49
C THR A 40 -2.90 10.67 -19.00
N ALA A 41 -2.69 11.81 -18.35
CA ALA A 41 -2.40 11.85 -16.91
C ALA A 41 -3.50 11.17 -16.08
N ARG A 42 -4.77 11.42 -16.39
CA ARG A 42 -5.91 10.78 -15.71
C ARG A 42 -5.95 9.27 -15.93
N ILE A 43 -5.71 8.81 -17.16
CA ILE A 43 -5.69 7.38 -17.49
C ILE A 43 -4.53 6.68 -16.78
N THR A 44 -3.32 7.24 -16.85
CA THR A 44 -2.13 6.67 -16.21
C THR A 44 -2.31 6.63 -14.69
N MET A 45 -2.88 7.67 -14.09
CA MET A 45 -3.25 7.67 -12.68
C MET A 45 -4.22 6.52 -12.36
N SER A 46 -5.28 6.34 -13.16
CA SER A 46 -6.21 5.22 -12.97
C SER A 46 -5.54 3.85 -13.02
N LYS A 47 -4.53 3.67 -13.90
CA LYS A 47 -3.76 2.43 -13.99
C LYS A 47 -2.86 2.22 -12.78
N ILE A 48 -2.24 3.26 -12.25
CA ILE A 48 -1.45 3.17 -11.01
C ILE A 48 -2.34 2.70 -9.87
N TRP A 49 -3.55 3.25 -9.76
CA TRP A 49 -4.53 2.79 -8.79
C TRP A 49 -4.92 1.33 -9.01
N GLU A 50 -5.20 0.90 -10.24
CA GLU A 50 -5.44 -0.52 -10.54
C GLU A 50 -4.24 -1.37 -10.12
N VAL A 51 -3.02 -0.96 -10.46
CA VAL A 51 -1.75 -1.57 -10.05
C VAL A 51 -1.51 -1.47 -8.54
N TRP A 52 -2.26 -0.69 -7.76
CA TRP A 52 -2.26 -0.73 -6.30
C TRP A 52 -3.43 -1.53 -5.70
N PHE A 53 -4.47 -1.84 -6.50
CA PHE A 53 -5.69 -2.53 -6.06
C PHE A 53 -5.90 -4.00 -6.51
N GLU A 54 -5.17 -4.59 -7.49
CA GLU A 54 -5.28 -6.06 -7.71
C GLU A 54 -4.75 -6.83 -6.50
N ALA A 55 -5.68 -7.51 -5.81
CA ALA A 55 -5.49 -8.54 -4.79
C ALA A 55 -4.20 -8.40 -3.96
N GLY A 56 -4.19 -7.38 -3.10
CA GLY A 56 -3.30 -7.32 -1.95
C GLY A 56 -3.80 -8.21 -0.82
N ASP A 57 -3.09 -8.20 0.30
CA ASP A 57 -3.54 -8.86 1.54
C ASP A 57 -4.97 -8.41 1.88
N GLU A 58 -5.92 -9.34 1.85
CA GLU A 58 -7.35 -9.08 2.05
C GLU A 58 -7.64 -8.34 3.37
N LEU A 59 -6.78 -8.49 4.38
CA LEU A 59 -6.90 -7.75 5.63
C LEU A 59 -6.46 -6.29 5.50
N LEU A 60 -5.38 -6.02 4.77
CA LEU A 60 -4.93 -4.65 4.47
C LEU A 60 -6.01 -3.91 3.68
N ASP A 61 -6.56 -4.56 2.66
CA ASP A 61 -7.64 -4.02 1.82
C ASP A 61 -8.90 -3.72 2.64
N GLN A 62 -9.23 -4.57 3.62
CA GLN A 62 -10.34 -4.33 4.53
C GLN A 62 -10.13 -3.10 5.43
N PHE A 63 -8.94 -2.96 6.04
CA PHE A 63 -8.63 -1.77 6.85
C PHE A 63 -8.67 -0.50 6.00
N MET A 64 -8.09 -0.54 4.80
CA MET A 64 -8.12 0.57 3.86
C MET A 64 -9.54 0.94 3.43
N SER A 65 -10.38 -0.06 3.13
CA SER A 65 -11.78 0.16 2.76
C SER A 65 -12.59 0.78 3.89
N ARG A 66 -12.49 0.24 5.11
CA ARG A 66 -13.17 0.78 6.29
C ARG A 66 -12.71 2.19 6.61
N GLY A 67 -11.41 2.46 6.53
CA GLY A 67 -10.85 3.80 6.74
C GLY A 67 -11.41 4.82 5.76
N ARG A 68 -11.47 4.49 4.47
CA ARG A 68 -12.08 5.35 3.43
C ARG A 68 -13.58 5.58 3.67
N SER A 69 -14.32 4.53 4.03
CA SER A 69 -15.75 4.66 4.34
C SER A 69 -16.01 5.54 5.56
N ALA A 70 -15.26 5.36 6.65
CA ALA A 70 -15.37 6.18 7.85
C ALA A 70 -15.00 7.65 7.57
N MET A 71 -13.95 7.89 6.77
CA MET A 71 -13.54 9.22 6.36
C MET A 71 -14.63 9.92 5.54
N ALA A 72 -15.23 9.21 4.57
CA ALA A 72 -16.34 9.72 3.77
C ALA A 72 -17.60 10.02 4.61
N ALA A 73 -17.80 9.29 5.71
CA ALA A 73 -18.88 9.52 6.67
C ALA A 73 -18.56 10.62 7.72
N GLY A 74 -17.37 11.24 7.68
CA GLY A 74 -16.93 12.22 8.67
C GLY A 74 -16.52 11.63 10.02
N GLN A 75 -16.42 10.30 10.13
CA GLN A 75 -16.03 9.57 11.33
C GLN A 75 -14.50 9.52 11.45
N LEU A 76 -13.86 10.68 11.57
CA LEU A 76 -12.41 10.84 11.42
C LEU A 76 -11.58 10.01 12.42
N ALA A 77 -12.06 9.82 13.65
CA ALA A 77 -11.36 9.00 14.64
C ALA A 77 -11.33 7.51 14.27
N GLU A 78 -12.44 7.00 13.71
CA GLU A 78 -12.52 5.62 13.21
C GLU A 78 -11.69 5.45 11.93
N ALA A 79 -11.68 6.46 11.06
CA ALA A 79 -10.82 6.47 9.88
C ALA A 79 -9.33 6.39 10.26
N LEU A 80 -8.88 7.21 11.22
CA LEU A 80 -7.52 7.17 11.75
C LEU A 80 -7.16 5.78 12.29
N ALA A 81 -8.03 5.19 13.11
CA ALA A 81 -7.77 3.87 13.68
C ALA A 81 -7.60 2.78 12.60
N ASN A 82 -8.41 2.80 11.54
CA ASN A 82 -8.28 1.86 10.44
C ASN A 82 -7.00 2.08 9.63
N PHE A 83 -6.62 3.33 9.34
CA PHE A 83 -5.37 3.62 8.65
C PHE A 83 -4.14 3.28 9.50
N ASP A 84 -4.20 3.47 10.82
CA ASP A 84 -3.13 3.05 11.74
C ASP A 84 -2.95 1.51 11.73
N GLN A 85 -4.04 0.73 11.65
CA GLN A 85 -3.95 -0.73 11.49
C GLN A 85 -3.35 -1.13 10.15
N ALA A 86 -3.74 -0.46 9.06
CA ALA A 86 -3.15 -0.69 7.73
C ALA A 86 -1.64 -0.41 7.73
N ILE A 87 -1.20 0.68 8.36
CA ILE A 87 0.23 1.03 8.52
C ILE A 87 0.96 0.03 9.42
N ALA A 88 0.33 -0.46 10.48
CA ALA A 88 0.94 -1.46 11.36
C ALA A 88 1.17 -2.80 10.64
N MET A 89 0.26 -3.15 9.73
CA MET A 89 0.35 -4.35 8.89
C MET A 89 1.39 -4.18 7.77
N ASP A 90 1.35 -3.06 7.06
CA ASP A 90 2.34 -2.70 6.05
C ASP A 90 2.82 -1.25 6.25
N PRO A 91 3.94 -1.06 6.96
CA PRO A 91 4.51 0.27 7.16
C PRO A 91 4.93 0.97 5.88
N LYS A 92 5.13 0.22 4.78
CA LYS A 92 5.50 0.79 3.49
C LYS A 92 4.30 1.33 2.74
N CYS A 93 3.08 0.90 3.05
CA CYS A 93 1.83 1.28 2.36
C CYS A 93 1.63 2.80 2.29
N ALA A 94 2.19 3.40 1.25
CA ALA A 94 2.07 4.82 0.91
C ALA A 94 0.60 5.31 0.83
N GLU A 95 -0.35 4.47 0.38
CA GLU A 95 -1.76 4.85 0.35
C GLU A 95 -2.30 5.08 1.78
N ALA A 96 -2.00 4.18 2.73
CA ALA A 96 -2.46 4.32 4.11
C ALA A 96 -1.94 5.61 4.75
N TRP A 97 -0.66 5.93 4.53
CA TRP A 97 -0.07 7.21 4.97
C TRP A 97 -0.73 8.43 4.31
N ASN A 98 -0.99 8.37 3.00
CA ASN A 98 -1.62 9.45 2.26
C ASN A 98 -3.07 9.73 2.73
N GLN A 99 -3.87 8.68 2.91
CA GLN A 99 -5.24 8.80 3.40
C GLN A 99 -5.27 9.33 4.84
N ARG A 100 -4.38 8.82 5.71
CA ARG A 100 -4.21 9.31 7.08
C ARG A 100 -3.84 10.79 7.13
N ALA A 101 -2.97 11.25 6.23
CA ALA A 101 -2.57 12.66 6.14
C ALA A 101 -3.74 13.58 5.74
N THR A 102 -4.68 13.09 4.93
CA THR A 102 -5.86 13.86 4.48
C THR A 102 -6.83 14.21 5.61
N ILE A 103 -6.74 13.52 6.75
CA ILE A 103 -7.58 13.77 7.93
C ILE A 103 -7.17 15.06 8.68
N TYR A 104 -5.93 15.52 8.51
CA TYR A 104 -5.36 16.68 9.23
C TYR A 104 -5.28 17.92 8.33
#